data_AF-A0A917XR52-F1
#
_entry.id   AF-A0A917XR52-F1
#
_cell.length_a   1.000
_cell.length_b   1.000
_cell.length_c   1.000
_cell.angle_alpha   90.00
_cell.angle_beta   90.00
_cell.angle_gamma   90.00
#
_symmetry.space_group_name_H-M   'P 1'
#
loop_
_entity.id
_entity.type
_entity.pdbx_description
1 polymer ?
#
loop_
_entity_poly.entity_id
_entity_poly.type
_entity_poly.pdbx_seq_one_letter_code
_entity_poly.pdbx_strand_id
1 'polypeptide(L)'
;MTVYVLLGTALLLALLSPWIGRRVRRHRAEQDRRAAAEHYRKRLLAATDHAITTAVRAQLAEPVTDLRITRPMRVTVGDVVARARDDFALEVPRDQAAELLRHRLEFRGHARWPDLITDAFDDEEDPTP
;
A
#
# COMPACT_ATOMS: atom_id res chain seq x y z
N MET A 1 29.01 -19.60 -50.98
CA MET A 1 28.87 -20.45 -49.77
C MET A 1 28.53 -19.68 -48.48
N THR A 2 28.50 -18.34 -48.47
CA THR A 2 28.18 -17.53 -47.27
C THR A 2 26.68 -17.35 -47.01
N VAL A 3 25.85 -17.39 -48.06
CA VAL A 3 24.39 -17.20 -47.95
C VAL A 3 23.70 -18.35 -47.20
N TYR A 4 24.15 -19.60 -47.39
CA TYR A 4 23.57 -20.78 -46.72
C TYR A 4 23.85 -20.82 -45.22
N VAL A 5 24.97 -20.27 -44.77
CA VAL A 5 25.34 -20.21 -43.33
C VAL A 5 24.45 -19.23 -42.58
N LEU A 6 24.12 -18.09 -43.19
CA LEU A 6 23.21 -17.08 -42.60
C LEU A 6 21.75 -17.55 -42.58
N LEU A 7 21.31 -18.29 -43.61
CA LEU A 7 19.95 -18.83 -43.66
C LEU A 7 19.77 -19.96 -42.63
N GLY A 8 20.78 -20.80 -42.44
CA GLY A 8 20.78 -21.87 -41.44
C GLY A 8 20.74 -21.35 -40.00
N THR A 9 21.50 -20.30 -39.67
CA THR A 9 21.51 -19.69 -38.32
C THR A 9 20.21 -18.96 -38.01
N ALA A 10 19.62 -18.27 -38.97
CA ALA A 10 18.32 -17.62 -38.80
C ALA A 10 17.18 -18.63 -38.55
N LEU A 11 17.18 -19.77 -39.25
CA LEU A 11 16.19 -20.83 -39.05
C LEU A 11 16.32 -21.50 -37.66
N LEU A 12 17.56 -21.69 -37.19
CA LEU A 12 17.87 -22.28 -35.89
C LEU A 12 17.48 -21.35 -34.72
N LEU A 13 17.71 -20.04 -34.87
CA LEU A 13 17.21 -19.02 -33.94
C LEU A 13 15.67 -18.96 -33.93
N ALA A 14 15.03 -19.09 -35.09
CA ALA A 14 13.57 -19.11 -35.20
C ALA A 14 12.92 -20.34 -34.54
N LEU A 15 13.60 -21.49 -34.53
CA LEU A 15 13.13 -22.70 -33.86
C LEU A 15 13.32 -22.67 -32.32
N LEU A 16 14.35 -21.98 -31.82
CA LEU A 16 14.57 -21.75 -30.39
C LEU A 16 13.72 -20.59 -29.82
N SER A 17 13.35 -19.63 -30.67
CA SER A 17 12.58 -18.42 -30.33
C SER A 17 11.24 -18.66 -29.61
N PRO A 18 10.38 -19.63 -30.00
CA PRO A 18 9.11 -19.86 -29.30
C PRO A 18 9.27 -20.44 -27.89
N TRP A 19 10.37 -21.17 -27.63
CA TRP A 19 10.65 -21.74 -26.31
C TRP A 19 11.26 -20.69 -25.36
N ILE A 20 12.22 -19.90 -25.87
CA ILE A 20 12.79 -18.75 -25.15
C ILE A 20 11.70 -17.70 -24.86
N GLY A 21 10.85 -17.39 -25.85
CA GLY A 21 9.72 -16.48 -25.68
C GLY A 21 8.67 -16.97 -24.68
N ARG A 22 8.39 -18.29 -24.61
CA ARG A 22 7.53 -18.86 -23.56
C ARG A 22 8.15 -18.75 -22.17
N ARG A 23 9.45 -18.97 -22.02
CA ARG A 23 10.17 -18.85 -20.74
C ARG A 23 10.26 -17.39 -20.27
N VAL A 24 10.58 -16.46 -21.17
CA VAL A 24 10.61 -15.03 -20.90
C VAL A 24 9.22 -14.50 -20.53
N ARG A 25 8.16 -14.93 -21.20
CA ARG A 25 6.78 -14.56 -20.84
C ARG A 25 6.39 -15.02 -19.44
N ARG A 26 6.76 -16.25 -19.04
CA ARG A 26 6.51 -16.74 -17.68
C ARG A 26 7.26 -15.92 -16.62
N HIS A 27 8.52 -15.59 -16.88
CA HIS A 27 9.29 -14.73 -15.97
C HIS A 27 8.74 -13.30 -15.88
N ARG A 28 8.33 -12.70 -17.02
CA ARG A 28 7.68 -11.40 -17.03
C ARG A 28 6.35 -11.41 -16.28
N ALA A 29 5.51 -12.42 -16.49
CA ALA A 29 4.24 -12.54 -15.76
C ALA A 29 4.44 -12.63 -14.23
N GLU A 30 5.48 -13.32 -13.78
CA GLU A 30 5.86 -13.38 -12.36
C GLU A 30 6.39 -12.03 -11.84
N GLN A 31 7.21 -11.33 -12.64
CA GLN A 31 7.70 -9.99 -12.32
C GLN A 31 6.56 -8.97 -12.28
N ASP A 32 5.61 -9.04 -13.22
CA ASP A 32 4.45 -8.15 -13.30
C ASP A 32 3.54 -8.35 -12.08
N ARG A 33 3.35 -9.60 -11.62
CA ARG A 33 2.63 -9.89 -10.38
C ARG A 33 3.30 -9.29 -9.15
N ARG A 34 4.62 -9.43 -9.03
CA ARG A 34 5.38 -8.85 -7.92
C ARG A 34 5.33 -7.33 -7.95
N ALA A 35 5.53 -6.73 -9.12
CA ALA A 35 5.42 -5.29 -9.31
C ALA A 35 4.02 -4.80 -8.92
N ALA A 36 2.95 -5.48 -9.36
CA ALA A 36 1.58 -5.13 -8.98
C ALA A 36 1.34 -5.17 -7.46
N ALA A 37 1.85 -6.20 -6.78
CA ALA A 37 1.77 -6.31 -5.32
C ALA A 37 2.57 -5.21 -4.60
N GLU A 38 3.76 -4.87 -5.09
CA GLU A 38 4.55 -3.75 -4.56
C GLU A 38 3.86 -2.41 -4.77
N HIS A 39 3.29 -2.18 -5.96
CA HIS A 39 2.54 -0.97 -6.28
C HIS A 39 1.28 -0.85 -5.40
N TYR A 40 0.59 -1.96 -5.13
CA TYR A 40 -0.51 -2.01 -4.17
C TYR A 40 -0.04 -1.54 -2.78
N ARG A 41 1.02 -2.18 -2.25
CA ARG A 41 1.56 -1.88 -0.92
C ARG A 41 2.01 -0.42 -0.79
N LYS A 42 2.68 0.12 -1.81
CA LYS A 42 3.14 1.52 -1.83
C LYS A 42 1.96 2.50 -1.80
N ARG A 43 0.90 2.24 -2.57
CA ARG A 43 -0.30 3.09 -2.59
C ARG A 43 -1.03 3.08 -1.26
N LEU A 44 -1.22 1.89 -0.67
CA LEU A 44 -1.83 1.77 0.64
C LEU A 44 -1.01 2.48 1.72
N LEU A 45 0.32 2.32 1.72
CA LEU A 45 1.22 3.04 2.64
C LEU A 45 1.10 4.56 2.49
N ALA A 46 1.05 5.06 1.26
CA ALA A 46 0.89 6.49 0.99
C ALA A 46 -0.47 7.01 1.48
N ALA A 47 -1.55 6.24 1.28
CA ALA A 47 -2.88 6.58 1.78
C ALA A 47 -2.91 6.66 3.32
N THR A 48 -2.32 5.68 4.01
CA THR A 48 -2.20 5.68 5.48
C THR A 48 -1.40 6.87 6.00
N ASP A 49 -0.25 7.14 5.38
CA ASP A 49 0.60 8.27 5.75
C ASP A 49 -0.12 9.61 5.56
N HIS A 50 -0.90 9.71 4.49
CA HIS A 50 -1.71 10.88 4.21
C HIS A 50 -2.81 11.07 5.25
N ALA A 51 -3.54 10.00 5.62
CA ALA A 51 -4.56 10.06 6.66
C ALA A 51 -3.97 10.55 8.00
N ILE A 52 -2.83 10.00 8.42
CA ILE A 52 -2.12 10.42 9.63
C ILE A 52 -1.71 11.89 9.54
N THR A 53 -1.10 12.32 8.44
CA THR A 53 -0.66 13.71 8.27
C THR A 53 -1.83 14.69 8.26
N THR A 54 -2.97 14.33 7.67
CA THR A 54 -4.20 15.14 7.70
C THR A 54 -4.73 15.27 9.13
N ALA A 55 -4.76 14.18 9.89
CA ALA A 55 -5.17 14.20 11.30
C ALA A 55 -4.27 15.10 12.16
N VAL A 56 -2.95 15.00 12.00
CA VAL A 56 -1.99 15.88 12.69
C VAL A 56 -2.20 17.34 12.31
N ARG A 57 -2.40 17.64 11.02
CA ARG A 57 -2.67 19.01 10.56
C ARG A 57 -3.98 19.56 11.12
N ALA A 58 -5.03 18.74 11.18
CA ALA A 58 -6.32 19.14 11.75
C ALA A 58 -6.16 19.49 13.24
N GLN A 59 -5.40 18.68 13.99
CA GLN A 59 -5.10 18.95 15.40
C GLN A 59 -4.33 20.28 15.57
N LEU A 60 -3.39 20.58 14.67
CA LEU A 60 -2.54 21.79 14.74
C LEU A 60 -3.19 23.07 14.18
N ALA A 61 -4.11 22.95 13.23
CA ALA A 61 -4.79 24.09 12.60
C ALA A 61 -5.80 24.78 13.54
N GLU A 62 -6.16 24.08 14.59
CA GLU A 62 -7.22 24.46 15.49
C GLU A 62 -6.72 25.53 16.50
N PRO A 63 -7.44 26.65 16.70
CA PRO A 63 -6.95 27.74 17.54
C PRO A 63 -6.80 27.30 18.99
N VAL A 64 -5.64 27.61 19.58
CA VAL A 64 -5.33 27.37 20.99
C VAL A 64 -6.07 28.40 21.83
N THR A 65 -7.29 28.06 22.25
CA THR A 65 -8.14 28.90 23.10
C THR A 65 -7.90 28.69 24.59
N ASP A 66 -7.37 27.52 24.99
CA ASP A 66 -7.02 27.17 26.37
C ASP A 66 -5.76 26.30 26.38
N LEU A 67 -4.72 26.73 27.10
CA LEU A 67 -3.44 26.02 27.24
C LEU A 67 -3.54 24.76 28.10
N ARG A 68 -4.65 24.55 28.81
CA ARG A 68 -4.90 23.37 29.65
C ARG A 68 -5.56 22.21 28.90
N ILE A 69 -6.03 22.45 27.68
CA ILE A 69 -6.77 21.45 26.89
C ILE A 69 -5.86 20.93 25.78
N THR A 70 -5.35 19.71 25.92
CA THR A 70 -4.74 18.99 24.79
C THR A 70 -5.86 18.43 23.93
N ARG A 71 -5.89 18.80 22.64
CA ARG A 71 -6.90 18.28 21.71
C ARG A 71 -6.48 16.92 21.18
N PRO A 72 -7.41 15.95 21.07
CA PRO A 72 -7.06 14.64 20.58
C PRO A 72 -6.73 14.62 19.09
N MET A 73 -5.76 13.78 18.73
CA MET A 73 -5.49 13.41 17.35
C MET A 73 -6.42 12.27 16.99
N ARG A 74 -7.36 12.50 16.07
CA ARG A 74 -8.29 11.46 15.60
C ARG A 74 -7.88 10.96 14.22
N VAL A 75 -7.65 9.65 14.10
CA VAL A 75 -7.41 8.97 12.83
C VAL A 75 -7.96 7.55 12.90
N THR A 76 -8.77 7.17 11.91
CA THR A 76 -9.49 5.89 11.88
C THR A 76 -9.08 5.02 10.69
N VAL A 77 -9.37 3.73 10.75
CA VAL A 77 -9.30 2.79 9.63
C VAL A 77 -10.16 3.29 8.47
N GLY A 78 -11.32 3.89 8.77
CA GLY A 78 -12.19 4.54 7.79
C GLY A 78 -11.49 5.65 7.01
N ASP A 79 -10.68 6.48 7.67
CA ASP A 79 -9.92 7.55 7.02
C ASP A 79 -8.87 6.99 6.05
N VAL A 80 -8.22 5.88 6.41
CA VAL A 80 -7.26 5.19 5.54
C VAL A 80 -7.96 4.61 4.31
N VAL A 81 -9.11 3.94 4.50
CA VAL A 81 -9.90 3.36 3.41
C VAL A 81 -10.42 4.45 2.47
N ALA A 82 -10.97 5.53 3.02
CA ALA A 82 -11.41 6.68 2.24
C ALA A 82 -10.26 7.26 1.42
N ARG A 83 -9.07 7.44 2.02
CA ARG A 83 -7.90 7.98 1.32
C ARG A 83 -7.36 7.03 0.25
N ALA A 84 -7.39 5.73 0.49
CA ALA A 84 -6.99 4.73 -0.50
C ALA A 84 -7.93 4.77 -1.72
N ARG A 85 -9.23 4.91 -1.48
CA ARG A 85 -10.23 5.04 -2.53
C ARG A 85 -10.09 6.35 -3.31
N ASP A 86 -10.01 7.47 -2.61
CA ASP A 86 -10.03 8.80 -3.22
C ASP A 86 -8.73 9.13 -3.97
N ASP A 87 -7.57 8.84 -3.37
CA ASP A 87 -6.27 9.22 -3.95
C ASP A 87 -5.78 8.20 -4.97
N PHE A 88 -6.19 6.92 -4.86
CA PHE A 88 -5.60 5.81 -5.60
C PHE A 88 -6.58 4.86 -6.29
N ALA A 89 -7.90 5.11 -6.19
CA ALA A 89 -8.96 4.21 -6.65
C ALA A 89 -8.75 2.77 -6.14
N LEU A 90 -8.33 2.65 -4.87
CA LEU A 90 -7.94 1.39 -4.26
C LEU A 90 -8.97 0.92 -3.23
N GLU A 91 -9.58 -0.23 -3.49
CA GLU A 91 -10.41 -0.94 -2.52
C GLU A 91 -9.51 -1.75 -1.58
N VAL A 92 -9.64 -1.52 -0.27
CA VAL A 92 -8.74 -2.07 0.75
C VAL A 92 -9.58 -2.73 1.86
N PRO A 93 -9.31 -4.00 2.21
CA PRO A 93 -9.95 -4.63 3.37
C PRO A 93 -9.66 -3.86 4.66
N ARG A 94 -10.67 -3.74 5.53
CA ARG A 94 -10.52 -3.02 6.82
C ARG A 94 -9.36 -3.56 7.65
N ASP A 95 -9.21 -4.87 7.75
CA ASP A 95 -8.14 -5.52 8.53
C ASP A 95 -6.75 -5.11 8.05
N GLN A 96 -6.55 -5.01 6.74
CA GLN A 96 -5.27 -4.61 6.16
C GLN A 96 -4.99 -3.12 6.37
N ALA A 97 -6.03 -2.29 6.29
CA ALA A 97 -5.92 -0.87 6.62
C ALA A 97 -5.63 -0.67 8.12
N ALA A 98 -6.25 -1.46 9.00
CA ALA A 98 -6.04 -1.45 10.44
C ALA A 98 -4.61 -1.89 10.81
N GLU A 99 -4.15 -3.04 10.27
CA GLU A 99 -2.77 -3.51 10.45
C GLU A 99 -1.76 -2.45 10.04
N LEU A 100 -1.93 -1.85 8.87
CA LEU A 100 -0.99 -0.84 8.40
C LEU A 100 -1.07 0.45 9.22
N LEU A 101 -2.28 0.88 9.62
CA LEU A 101 -2.46 2.05 10.47
C LEU A 101 -1.79 1.85 11.82
N ARG A 102 -1.98 0.70 12.49
CA ARG A 102 -1.28 0.32 13.74
C ARG A 102 0.23 0.43 13.57
N HIS A 103 0.78 -0.27 12.57
CA HIS A 103 2.22 -0.28 12.30
C HIS A 103 2.78 1.13 12.04
N ARG A 104 2.03 1.99 11.34
CA ARG A 104 2.48 3.37 11.05
C ARG A 104 2.38 4.30 12.24
N LEU A 105 1.35 4.16 13.07
CA LEU A 105 1.23 4.90 14.32
C LEU A 105 2.36 4.53 15.29
N GLU A 106 2.71 3.26 15.39
CA GLU A 106 3.85 2.78 16.17
C GLU A 106 5.18 3.32 15.63
N PHE A 107 5.42 3.16 14.33
CA PHE A 107 6.66 3.61 13.69
C PHE A 107 6.89 5.13 13.84
N ARG A 108 5.81 5.92 13.77
CA ARG A 108 5.89 7.39 13.92
C ARG A 108 5.87 7.85 15.39
N GLY A 109 5.72 6.94 16.34
CA GLY A 109 5.66 7.26 17.77
C GLY A 109 4.34 7.86 18.25
N HIS A 110 3.30 7.86 17.41
CA HIS A 110 1.96 8.35 17.76
C HIS A 110 1.14 7.32 18.55
N ALA A 111 1.48 6.03 18.48
CA ALA A 111 0.73 4.97 19.18
C ALA A 111 0.66 5.15 20.71
N ARG A 112 1.58 5.91 21.31
CA ARG A 112 1.62 6.22 22.74
C ARG A 112 1.18 7.65 23.06
N TRP A 113 0.64 8.38 22.08
CA TRP A 113 0.12 9.71 22.34
C TRP A 113 -1.12 9.60 23.23
N PRO A 114 -1.16 10.30 24.39
CA PRO A 114 -2.23 10.16 25.37
C PRO A 114 -3.60 10.55 24.80
N ASP A 115 -3.62 11.44 23.80
CA ASP A 115 -4.84 11.93 23.17
C ASP A 115 -5.07 11.34 21.77
N LEU A 116 -4.48 10.18 21.44
CA LEU A 116 -4.78 9.48 20.19
C LEU A 116 -6.15 8.79 20.28
N ILE A 117 -7.02 9.07 19.31
CA ILE A 117 -8.30 8.38 19.13
C ILE A 117 -8.26 7.62 17.80
N THR A 118 -8.27 6.29 17.86
CA THR A 118 -8.22 5.42 16.68
C THR A 118 -8.95 4.09 16.92
N ASP A 119 -9.63 3.58 15.89
CA ASP A 119 -10.26 2.25 15.85
C ASP A 119 -9.31 1.17 15.32
N ALA A 120 -8.03 1.49 15.11
CA ALA A 120 -7.04 0.55 14.58
C ALA A 120 -6.63 -0.55 15.57
N PHE A 121 -6.78 -0.29 16.87
CA PHE A 121 -6.49 -1.22 17.96
C PHE A 121 -7.75 -1.86 18.54
N ASP A 122 -8.92 -1.47 18.05
CA ASP A 122 -10.18 -2.12 18.39
C ASP A 122 -10.21 -3.43 17.60
N ASP A 123 -9.52 -4.46 18.12
CA ASP A 123 -9.72 -5.83 17.66
C ASP A 123 -11.19 -6.15 17.99
N GLU A 124 -12.02 -6.35 16.96
CA GLU A 124 -13.46 -6.61 17.11
C GLU A 124 -13.71 -7.58 18.27
N GLU A 125 -14.34 -7.05 19.32
CA GLU A 125 -14.77 -7.80 20.49
C GLU A 125 -15.79 -8.85 20.00
N ASP A 126 -15.33 -10.10 19.98
CA ASP A 126 -16.06 -11.37 20.09
C ASP A 126 -17.59 -11.26 19.88
N PRO A 127 -18.16 -11.71 18.74
CA PRO A 127 -19.60 -11.92 18.64
C PRO A 127 -19.96 -13.17 19.44
N THR A 128 -19.99 -13.06 20.77
CA THR A 128 -20.59 -14.09 21.62
C THR A 128 -22.12 -13.93 21.63
N PRO A 129 -22.88 -15.01 21.39
CA PRO A 129 -24.35 -15.00 21.22
C PRO A 129 -25.14 -14.78 22.52
#